data_AF-A0A7S2PFS9-F1
#
_entry.id   AF-A0A7S2PFS9-F1
#
_cell.length_a   1.000
_cell.length_b   1.000
_cell.length_c   1.000
_cell.angle_alpha   90.00
_cell.angle_beta   90.00
_cell.angle_gamma   90.00
#
_symmetry.space_group_name_H-M   'P 1'
#
loop_
_entity.id
_entity.type
_entity.pdbx_description
1 polymer ?
#
loop_
_entity_poly.entity_id
_entity_poly.type
_entity_poly.pdbx_seq_one_letter_code
_entity_poly.pdbx_strand_id
1 'polypeptide(L)'
;TLLVGMGSTLFRDAKFTSHEVTIDQQQIDWFENLVSTHKAEDGWKIFVFSHAPPNGSGLRVLQENHVVNGCCWLNHSNEEQCQKFINLVREHRSIKAWFSGHFHLGQDYQDSITFPTIDPKDGPYPNRG
;
A
#
# COMPACT_ATOMS: atom_id res chain seq x y z
N THR A 1 -14.92 -13.45 2.64
CA THR A 1 -13.73 -12.59 2.53
C THR A 1 -13.66 -12.08 1.12
N LEU A 2 -13.43 -10.77 0.94
CA LEU A 2 -13.32 -10.11 -0.35
C LEU A 2 -11.87 -9.66 -0.57
N LEU A 3 -11.36 -9.86 -1.77
CA LEU A 3 -10.04 -9.39 -2.19
C LEU A 3 -10.24 -8.23 -3.16
N VAL A 4 -9.62 -7.09 -2.88
CA VAL A 4 -9.83 -5.84 -3.61
C VAL A 4 -8.51 -5.34 -4.16
N GLY A 5 -8.39 -5.26 -5.49
CA GLY A 5 -7.23 -4.68 -6.16
C GLY A 5 -7.50 -3.24 -6.58
N MET A 6 -6.63 -2.32 -6.17
CA MET A 6 -6.62 -0.91 -6.57
C MET A 6 -5.55 -0.71 -7.66
N GLY A 7 -5.97 -0.28 -8.84
CA GLY A 7 -5.10 -0.10 -10.01
C GLY A 7 -4.75 1.37 -10.26
N SER A 8 -3.54 1.66 -10.74
CA SER A 8 -3.20 3.01 -11.20
C SER A 8 -4.08 3.37 -12.41
N THR A 9 -4.82 4.46 -12.34
CA THR A 9 -5.69 4.91 -13.44
C THR A 9 -5.14 6.13 -14.16
N LEU A 10 -4.19 6.83 -13.54
CA LEU A 10 -3.51 7.98 -14.14
C LEU A 10 -2.01 7.81 -13.99
N PHE A 11 -1.29 8.28 -15.01
CA PHE A 11 0.15 8.50 -14.94
C PHE A 11 0.40 10.00 -14.95
N ARG A 12 1.31 10.47 -14.10
CA ARG A 12 1.68 11.88 -14.07
C ARG A 12 2.39 12.27 -15.37
N ASP A 13 2.02 13.41 -15.95
CA ASP A 13 2.73 14.02 -17.07
C ASP A 13 4.00 14.76 -16.60
N ALA A 14 4.88 14.03 -15.90
CA ALA A 14 6.17 14.55 -15.49
C ALA A 14 7.25 14.00 -16.43
N LYS A 15 7.87 14.92 -17.17
CA LYS A 15 8.87 14.68 -18.22
C LYS A 15 9.99 13.68 -17.84
N PHE A 16 10.30 13.53 -16.56
CA PHE A 16 11.38 12.68 -16.06
C PHE A 16 10.94 11.59 -15.08
N THR A 17 9.67 11.53 -14.66
CA THR A 17 9.21 10.51 -13.73
C THR A 17 7.69 10.32 -13.77
N SER A 18 7.25 9.22 -14.36
CA SER A 18 5.85 8.79 -14.42
C SER A 18 5.50 7.78 -13.31
N HIS A 19 6.36 7.65 -12.30
CA HIS A 19 6.29 6.56 -11.31
C HIS A 19 5.30 6.80 -10.17
N GLU A 20 4.60 7.94 -10.15
CA GLU A 20 3.51 8.13 -9.18
C GLU A 20 2.36 7.18 -9.52
N VAL A 21 1.90 6.45 -8.50
CA VAL A 21 0.71 5.62 -8.62
C VAL A 21 -0.49 6.47 -8.21
N THR A 22 -1.36 6.71 -9.18
CA THR A 22 -2.54 7.54 -8.98
C THR A 22 -3.80 6.74 -9.24
N ILE A 23 -4.72 6.76 -8.28
CA ILE A 23 -6.11 6.33 -8.43
C ILE A 23 -6.99 7.57 -8.57
N ASP A 24 -7.86 7.59 -9.58
CA ASP A 24 -8.80 8.69 -9.79
C ASP A 24 -9.94 8.69 -8.78
N GLN A 25 -10.75 9.75 -8.83
CA GLN A 25 -11.88 9.93 -7.95
C GLN A 25 -12.94 8.83 -8.12
N GLN A 26 -13.15 8.32 -9.35
CA GLN A 26 -14.13 7.26 -9.59
C GLN A 26 -13.77 5.99 -8.84
N GLN A 27 -12.49 5.62 -8.82
CA GLN A 27 -12.02 4.46 -8.07
C GLN A 27 -12.05 4.67 -6.56
N ILE A 28 -11.79 5.90 -6.08
CA ILE A 28 -11.94 6.27 -4.67
C ILE A 28 -13.39 6.12 -4.23
N ASP A 29 -14.33 6.70 -4.98
CA ASP A 29 -15.77 6.66 -4.67
C ASP A 29 -16.29 5.22 -4.69
N TRP A 30 -15.86 4.43 -5.67
CA TRP A 30 -16.15 3.00 -5.74
C TRP A 30 -15.66 2.26 -4.50
N PHE A 31 -14.42 2.51 -4.08
CA PHE A 31 -13.83 1.85 -2.92
C PHE A 31 -14.54 2.25 -1.61
N GLU A 32 -14.85 3.53 -1.44
CA GLU A 32 -15.62 4.05 -0.30
C GLU A 32 -17.02 3.42 -0.22
N ASN A 33 -17.73 3.30 -1.36
CA ASN A 33 -19.00 2.61 -1.43
C ASN A 33 -18.85 1.09 -1.11
N LEU A 34 -17.78 0.45 -1.60
CA LEU A 34 -17.53 -0.96 -1.33
C LEU A 34 -17.34 -1.22 0.17
N VAL A 35 -16.50 -0.43 0.86
CA VAL A 35 -16.21 -0.67 2.29
C VAL A 35 -17.36 -0.22 3.21
N SER A 36 -18.20 0.72 2.79
CA SER A 36 -19.40 1.13 3.52
C SER A 36 -20.56 0.15 3.41
N THR A 37 -20.65 -0.59 2.30
CA THR A 37 -21.66 -1.63 2.07
C THR A 37 -21.24 -3.01 2.55
N HIS A 38 -19.94 -3.27 2.71
CA HIS A 38 -19.39 -4.55 3.19
C HIS A 38 -18.86 -4.40 4.62
N LYS A 39 -19.79 -4.24 5.56
CA LYS A 39 -19.50 -3.90 6.95
C LYS A 39 -18.98 -5.09 7.76
N ALA A 40 -18.20 -4.80 8.80
CA ALA A 40 -17.60 -5.85 9.64
C ALA A 40 -18.67 -6.60 10.47
N GLU A 41 -19.73 -5.89 10.84
CA GLU A 41 -20.87 -6.38 11.61
C GLU A 41 -21.62 -7.48 10.87
N ASP A 42 -21.61 -7.44 9.54
CA ASP A 42 -22.19 -8.48 8.66
C ASP A 42 -21.20 -9.63 8.40
N GLY A 43 -20.05 -9.64 9.09
CA GLY A 43 -19.02 -10.68 8.97
C GLY A 43 -18.02 -10.49 7.82
N TRP A 44 -18.05 -9.36 7.12
CA TRP A 44 -17.12 -9.12 6.02
C TRP A 44 -15.67 -8.94 6.49
N LYS A 45 -14.76 -9.48 5.67
CA LYS A 45 -13.31 -9.37 5.81
C LYS A 45 -12.77 -8.98 4.44
N ILE A 46 -12.08 -7.86 4.35
CA ILE A 46 -11.57 -7.28 3.12
C ILE A 46 -10.06 -7.23 3.20
N PHE A 47 -9.40 -7.77 2.18
CA PHE A 47 -7.97 -7.60 1.93
C PHE A 47 -7.79 -6.70 0.73
N VAL A 48 -6.98 -5.66 0.87
CA VAL A 48 -6.79 -4.66 -0.17
C VAL A 48 -5.38 -4.72 -0.71
N PHE A 49 -5.24 -4.61 -2.02
CA PHE A 49 -3.97 -4.68 -2.74
C PHE A 49 -3.83 -3.40 -3.56
N SER A 50 -2.68 -2.76 -3.50
CA SER A 50 -2.36 -1.62 -4.37
C SER A 50 -0.89 -1.69 -4.77
N HIS A 51 -0.49 -1.01 -5.85
CA HIS A 51 0.94 -0.99 -6.20
C HIS A 51 1.73 -0.22 -5.14
N ALA A 52 1.44 1.09 -5.00
CA ALA A 52 2.01 1.93 -3.97
C ALA A 52 1.28 1.79 -2.62
N PRO A 53 1.96 2.06 -1.50
CA PRO A 53 1.33 2.13 -0.19
C PRO A 53 0.45 3.35 0.03
N PRO A 54 -0.56 3.27 0.90
CA PRO A 54 -1.19 4.46 1.43
C PRO A 54 -0.20 5.21 2.33
N ASN A 55 -0.30 6.53 2.33
CA ASN A 55 0.44 7.36 3.25
C ASN A 55 0.03 7.03 4.70
N GLY A 56 0.99 7.06 5.61
CA GLY A 56 0.79 6.65 7.00
C GLY A 56 0.77 5.14 7.24
N SER A 57 1.10 4.31 6.24
CA SER A 57 1.25 2.85 6.39
C SER A 57 2.42 2.43 7.28
N GLY A 58 3.35 3.34 7.59
CA GLY A 58 4.52 3.05 8.43
C GLY A 58 5.58 2.17 7.76
N LEU A 59 5.44 1.88 6.45
CA LEU A 59 6.43 1.12 5.70
C LEU A 59 7.74 1.90 5.56
N ARG A 60 8.88 1.18 5.59
CA ARG A 60 10.19 1.77 5.28
C ARG A 60 10.25 2.14 3.80
N VAL A 61 10.74 3.35 3.51
CA VAL A 61 10.81 3.92 2.17
C VAL A 61 12.18 4.53 1.91
N LEU A 62 12.65 4.50 0.66
CA LEU A 62 13.82 5.27 0.24
C LEU A 62 13.41 6.73 0.08
N GLN A 63 13.58 7.52 1.14
CA GLN A 63 13.09 8.90 1.21
C GLN A 63 13.61 9.77 0.07
N GLU A 64 14.92 9.73 -0.19
CA GLU A 64 15.57 10.56 -1.23
C GLU A 64 15.03 10.29 -2.64
N ASN A 65 14.61 9.05 -2.93
CA ASN A 65 14.09 8.70 -4.25
C ASN A 65 12.58 8.95 -4.37
N HIS A 66 11.79 8.48 -3.40
CA HIS A 66 10.34 8.44 -3.58
C HIS A 66 9.61 9.63 -2.98
N VAL A 67 10.17 10.23 -1.91
CA VAL A 67 9.53 11.37 -1.25
C VAL A 67 9.74 12.63 -2.07
N VAL A 68 10.99 12.89 -2.49
CA VAL A 68 11.34 14.07 -3.31
C VAL A 68 10.59 14.06 -4.65
N ASN A 69 10.38 12.90 -5.26
CA ASN A 69 9.68 12.78 -6.54
C ASN A 69 8.14 12.84 -6.43
N GLY A 70 7.58 12.83 -5.21
CA GLY A 70 6.15 12.79 -4.99
C GLY A 70 5.51 11.48 -5.45
N CYS A 71 6.23 10.36 -5.40
CA CYS A 71 5.74 9.06 -5.87
C CYS A 71 5.72 7.98 -4.79
N CYS A 72 6.12 8.30 -3.55
CA CYS A 72 6.18 7.35 -2.44
C CYS A 72 4.86 6.64 -2.11
N TRP A 73 3.73 7.33 -2.22
CA TRP A 73 2.45 6.85 -1.73
C TRP A 73 1.38 6.93 -2.82
N LEU A 74 0.25 6.26 -2.61
CA LEU A 74 -0.95 6.45 -3.43
C LEU A 74 -1.37 7.92 -3.40
N ASN A 75 -1.53 8.50 -4.59
CA ASN A 75 -1.95 9.89 -4.78
C ASN A 75 -1.09 10.88 -3.98
N HIS A 76 0.20 10.60 -3.83
CA HIS A 76 1.10 11.33 -2.95
C HIS A 76 1.12 12.83 -3.24
N SER A 77 1.04 13.23 -4.50
CA SER A 77 1.03 14.64 -4.90
C SER A 77 -0.31 15.36 -4.67
N ASN A 78 -1.36 14.66 -4.22
CA ASN A 78 -2.66 15.23 -3.88
C ASN A 78 -2.88 15.13 -2.36
N GLU A 79 -2.71 16.24 -1.65
CA GLU A 79 -2.76 16.26 -0.17
C GLU A 79 -4.06 15.69 0.41
N GLU A 80 -5.20 16.03 -0.20
CA GLU A 80 -6.53 15.57 0.25
C GLU A 80 -6.69 14.05 0.04
N GLN A 81 -6.38 13.57 -1.16
CA GLN A 81 -6.57 12.15 -1.48
C GLN A 81 -5.51 11.24 -0.85
N CYS A 82 -4.29 11.74 -0.64
CA CYS A 82 -3.18 11.01 -0.05
C CYS A 82 -3.52 10.45 1.35
N GLN A 83 -4.39 11.13 2.11
CA GLN A 83 -4.85 10.68 3.43
C GLN A 83 -6.15 9.86 3.39
N LYS A 84 -6.91 9.91 2.30
CA LYS A 84 -8.24 9.29 2.22
C LYS A 84 -8.19 7.79 2.49
N PHE A 85 -7.22 7.08 1.93
CA PHE A 85 -7.11 5.63 2.11
C PHE A 85 -6.88 5.23 3.58
N ILE A 86 -5.94 5.88 4.27
CA ILE A 86 -5.66 5.53 5.68
C ILE A 86 -6.84 5.88 6.59
N ASN A 87 -7.60 6.93 6.25
CA ASN A 87 -8.82 7.26 6.98
C ASN A 87 -9.91 6.19 6.79
N LEU A 88 -10.12 5.71 5.55
CA LEU A 88 -11.03 4.58 5.30
C LEU A 88 -10.62 3.31 6.06
N VAL A 89 -9.32 3.01 6.16
CA VAL A 89 -8.82 1.89 6.99
C VAL A 89 -9.16 2.06 8.47
N ARG A 90 -9.05 3.28 9.00
CA ARG A 90 -9.38 3.60 10.40
C ARG A 90 -10.87 3.51 10.68
N GLU A 91 -11.71 3.94 9.73
CA GLU A 91 -13.16 3.99 9.83
C GLU A 91 -13.80 2.61 9.63
N HIS A 92 -13.29 1.80 8.69
CA HIS A 92 -13.90 0.53 8.29
C HIS A 92 -13.15 -0.68 8.84
N ARG A 93 -13.66 -1.22 9.94
CA ARG A 93 -13.11 -2.42 10.59
C ARG A 93 -13.17 -3.69 9.72
N SER A 94 -13.89 -3.68 8.60
CA SER A 94 -13.94 -4.82 7.66
C SER A 94 -12.65 -4.98 6.89
N ILE A 95 -11.84 -3.92 6.74
CA ILE A 95 -10.49 -4.00 6.18
C ILE A 95 -9.57 -4.65 7.20
N LYS A 96 -9.03 -5.83 6.86
CA LYS A 96 -8.24 -6.66 7.78
C LYS A 96 -6.75 -6.68 7.46
N ALA A 97 -6.40 -6.48 6.20
CA ALA A 97 -5.02 -6.45 5.75
C ALA A 97 -4.93 -5.62 4.47
N TRP A 98 -3.75 -5.07 4.26
CA TRP A 98 -3.42 -4.34 3.05
C TRP A 98 -2.00 -4.72 2.59
N PHE A 99 -1.80 -4.79 1.28
CA PHE A 99 -0.58 -5.28 0.64
C PHE A 99 -0.11 -4.33 -0.48
N SER A 100 1.21 -4.09 -0.55
CA SER A 100 1.87 -3.38 -1.65
C SER A 100 3.16 -4.03 -2.12
N GLY A 101 3.60 -3.58 -3.30
CA GLY A 101 5.01 -3.62 -3.69
C GLY A 101 5.64 -2.22 -3.63
N HIS A 102 5.90 -1.66 -4.82
CA HIS A 102 6.44 -0.32 -5.08
C HIS A 102 7.89 -0.08 -4.69
N PHE A 103 8.28 -0.30 -3.43
CA PHE A 103 9.63 0.07 -2.99
C PHE A 103 10.72 -0.93 -3.36
N HIS A 104 10.34 -2.15 -3.77
CA HIS A 104 11.27 -3.25 -4.03
C HIS A 104 12.20 -3.52 -2.83
N LEU A 105 11.72 -3.16 -1.63
CA LEU A 105 12.40 -3.38 -0.36
C LEU A 105 11.67 -4.47 0.41
N GLY A 106 12.43 -5.42 0.95
CA GLY A 106 11.92 -6.30 1.98
C GLY A 106 11.54 -5.50 3.22
N GLN A 107 10.35 -5.75 3.75
CA GLN A 107 9.96 -5.25 5.06
C GLN A 107 10.26 -6.37 6.05
N ASP A 108 11.49 -6.39 6.57
CA ASP A 108 11.84 -7.36 7.60
C ASP A 108 11.04 -7.04 8.86
N TYR A 109 10.24 -8.00 9.29
CA TYR A 109 9.53 -7.96 10.56
C TYR A 109 10.17 -9.03 11.44
N GLN A 110 10.71 -8.64 12.59
CA GLN A 110 11.54 -9.52 13.43
C GLN A 110 10.83 -10.84 13.80
N ASP A 111 9.51 -10.78 13.97
CA ASP A 111 8.67 -11.94 14.28
C ASP A 111 8.08 -12.64 13.04
N SER A 112 8.49 -12.25 11.83
CA SER A 112 8.07 -12.94 10.60
C SER A 112 8.68 -14.33 10.54
N ILE A 113 7.90 -15.33 10.10
CA ILE A 113 8.42 -16.67 9.80
C ILE A 113 9.51 -16.66 8.72
N THR A 114 9.54 -15.62 7.89
CA THR A 114 10.56 -15.41 6.87
C THR A 114 11.76 -14.59 7.37
N PHE A 115 11.75 -14.13 8.62
CA PHE A 115 12.85 -13.35 9.15
C PHE A 115 14.11 -14.22 9.21
N PRO A 116 15.27 -13.71 8.75
CA PRO A 116 16.51 -14.46 8.83
C PRO A 116 16.88 -14.76 10.28
N THR A 117 16.84 -16.03 10.66
CA THR A 117 17.26 -16.49 11.99
C THR A 117 18.74 -16.86 12.04
N ILE A 118 19.42 -16.86 10.89
CA ILE A 118 20.83 -17.19 10.73
C ILE A 118 21.61 -15.91 10.43
N ASP A 119 22.74 -15.72 11.11
CA ASP A 119 23.65 -14.59 10.86
C ASP A 119 24.16 -14.66 9.41
N PRO A 120 24.15 -13.55 8.65
CA PRO A 120 24.58 -13.54 7.25
C PRO A 120 26.00 -14.07 7.00
N LYS A 121 26.88 -14.04 8.03
CA LYS A 121 28.23 -14.59 7.94
C LYS A 121 28.27 -16.13 7.96
N ASP A 122 27.22 -16.76 8.50
CA ASP A 122 27.14 -18.19 8.78
C ASP A 122 26.41 -18.97 7.66
N GLY A 123 25.92 -18.29 6.61
CA GLY A 123 25.39 -18.94 5.41
C GLY A 123 24.56 -18.02 4.50
N PRO A 124 24.27 -18.45 3.25
CA PRO A 124 23.35 -17.71 2.38
C PRO A 124 21.97 -17.65 3.02
N TYR A 125 21.32 -16.48 2.94
CA TYR A 125 19.95 -16.28 3.42
C TYR A 125 19.01 -17.36 2.86
N PRO A 126 18.31 -18.14 3.71
CA PRO A 126 17.47 -19.25 3.25
C PRO A 126 16.26 -18.80 2.40
N ASN A 127 15.95 -17.51 2.33
CA ASN A 127 14.74 -16.98 1.70
C ASN A 127 14.96 -16.17 0.42
N ARG A 128 16.08 -16.36 -0.30
CA ARG A 128 16.13 -15.97 -1.71
C ARG A 128 15.54 -17.10 -2.55
N GLY A 129 14.21 -17.10 -2.67
CA GLY A 129 13.53 -17.76 -3.79
C GLY A 129 13.94 -17.15 -5.12
#